data_AF-A0A6V7IBS3-F1
#
_entry.id   AF-A0A6V7IBS3-F1
#
_cell.length_a   1.000
_cell.length_b   1.000
_cell.length_c   1.000
_cell.angle_alpha   90.00
_cell.angle_beta   90.00
_cell.angle_gamma   90.00
#
_symmetry.space_group_name_H-M   'P 1'
#
loop_
_entity.id
_entity.type
_entity.pdbx_description
1 polymer ?
#
loop_
_entity_poly.entity_id
_entity_poly.type
_entity_poly.pdbx_seq_one_letter_code
_entity_poly.pdbx_strand_id
1 'polypeptide(L)'
;MALRLATLVVVFLISSAAAWPFIWRRDVFDNDVEDSGELLEYLSHLEEKLFGLPSNETGLKVAEWNEEHPMNPEELGEYAEGDILFPVEMARNGLLSQASRWPGGVIPYMISPYF
;
A
#
# COMPACT_ATOMS: atom_id res chain seq x y z
N MET A 1 51.55 -5.41 -9.30
CA MET A 1 50.45 -6.22 -8.72
C MET A 1 49.59 -5.41 -7.76
N ALA A 2 50.19 -4.71 -6.78
CA ALA A 2 49.48 -3.89 -5.79
C ALA A 2 48.55 -2.80 -6.38
N LEU A 3 48.98 -2.09 -7.43
CA LEU A 3 48.17 -1.03 -8.06
C LEU A 3 46.86 -1.55 -8.68
N ARG A 4 46.89 -2.76 -9.28
CA ARG A 4 45.69 -3.40 -9.86
C ARG A 4 44.74 -3.92 -8.79
N LEU A 5 45.28 -4.33 -7.64
CA LEU A 5 44.48 -4.75 -6.49
C LEU A 5 43.77 -3.55 -5.86
N ALA A 6 44.47 -2.43 -5.71
CA ALA A 6 43.92 -1.19 -5.17
C ALA A 6 42.78 -0.64 -6.05
N THR A 7 42.93 -0.66 -7.37
CA THR A 7 41.86 -0.21 -8.29
C THR A 7 40.60 -1.09 -8.19
N LEU A 8 40.76 -2.41 -8.03
CA LEU A 8 39.62 -3.32 -7.89
C LEU A 8 38.86 -3.09 -6.57
N VAL A 9 39.59 -2.83 -5.48
CA VAL A 9 38.99 -2.50 -4.17
C VAL A 9 38.22 -1.19 -4.24
N VAL A 10 38.77 -0.16 -4.89
CA VAL A 10 38.08 1.14 -5.04
C VAL A 10 36.81 1.00 -5.87
N VAL A 11 36.86 0.27 -6.99
CA VAL A 11 35.67 0.03 -7.83
C VAL A 11 34.61 -0.77 -7.06
N PHE A 12 35.03 -1.78 -6.30
CA PHE A 12 34.11 -2.56 -5.46
C PHE A 12 33.42 -1.67 -4.42
N LEU A 13 34.18 -0.83 -3.70
CA LEU A 13 33.64 0.09 -2.69
C LEU A 13 32.64 1.09 -3.30
N ILE A 14 32.95 1.68 -4.45
CA ILE A 14 32.03 2.61 -5.14
C ILE A 14 30.75 1.89 -5.59
N SER A 15 30.87 0.69 -6.16
CA SER A 15 29.71 -0.10 -6.60
C SER A 15 28.82 -0.53 -5.43
N SER A 16 29.41 -0.89 -4.28
CA SER A 16 28.66 -1.23 -3.08
C SER A 16 27.95 -0.03 -2.45
N ALA A 17 28.56 1.17 -2.53
CA ALA A 17 27.95 2.39 -2.00
C ALA A 17 26.79 2.88 -2.90
N ALA A 18 26.95 2.82 -4.22
CA ALA A 18 25.92 3.26 -5.18
C ALA A 18 24.72 2.30 -5.27
N ALA A 19 24.89 1.04 -4.84
CA ALA A 19 23.83 0.04 -4.77
C ALA A 19 23.05 0.08 -3.45
N TRP A 20 23.34 1.03 -2.54
CA TRP A 20 22.55 1.13 -1.32
C TRP A 20 21.13 1.64 -1.61
N PRO A 21 20.09 0.94 -1.13
CA PRO A 21 18.69 1.33 -1.33
C PRO A 21 18.33 2.65 -0.62
N PHE A 22 19.23 3.21 0.19
CA PHE A 22 19.09 4.49 0.85
C PHE A 22 19.38 5.70 -0.05
N ILE A 23 20.26 5.56 -1.06
CA ILE A 23 20.67 6.69 -1.92
C ILE A 23 19.64 6.97 -3.02
N TRP A 24 18.91 5.94 -3.46
CA TRP A 24 17.88 6.03 -4.51
C TRP A 24 16.46 6.11 -3.96
N ARG A 25 16.28 6.52 -2.70
CA ARG A 25 14.94 6.79 -2.18
C ARG A 25 14.45 8.07 -2.87
N ARG A 26 13.65 7.93 -3.94
CA ARG A 26 12.87 9.04 -4.54
C ARG A 26 12.29 9.86 -3.39
N ASP A 27 12.50 11.17 -3.41
CA ASP A 27 11.98 12.07 -2.38
C ASP A 27 10.46 11.94 -2.34
N VAL A 28 10.03 11.28 -1.28
CA VAL A 28 8.64 10.97 -0.95
C VAL A 28 7.83 12.24 -0.62
N PHE A 29 8.53 13.34 -0.36
CA PHE A 29 7.99 14.62 0.09
C PHE A 29 7.21 15.38 -0.99
N ASP A 30 7.31 14.97 -2.26
CA ASP A 30 6.65 15.68 -3.38
C ASP A 30 5.19 15.24 -3.62
N ASN A 31 4.62 14.41 -2.77
CA ASN A 31 3.22 13.97 -2.88
C ASN A 31 2.27 14.67 -1.88
N ASP A 32 2.73 15.67 -1.12
CA ASP A 32 1.91 16.40 -0.12
C ASP A 32 0.68 17.08 -0.74
N VAL A 33 -0.51 16.72 -0.24
CA VAL A 33 -1.77 17.39 -0.58
C VAL A 33 -1.81 18.70 0.20
N GLU A 34 -1.63 19.81 -0.52
CA GLU A 34 -1.59 21.16 0.06
C GLU A 34 -2.90 21.57 0.74
N ASP A 35 -4.05 21.02 0.33
CA ASP A 35 -5.37 21.35 0.89
C ASP A 35 -6.25 20.10 1.12
N SER A 36 -6.54 19.83 2.40
CA SER A 36 -7.46 18.76 2.80
C SER A 36 -8.93 19.01 2.39
N GLY A 37 -9.32 20.27 2.15
CA GLY A 37 -10.68 20.64 1.76
C GLY A 37 -11.03 20.20 0.34
N GLU A 38 -10.12 20.41 -0.61
CA GLU A 38 -10.25 19.93 -2.00
C GLU A 38 -10.33 18.40 -2.07
N LEU A 39 -9.56 17.71 -1.22
CA LEU A 39 -9.58 16.25 -1.13
C LEU A 39 -10.92 15.73 -0.59
N LEU A 40 -11.50 16.38 0.41
CA LEU A 40 -12.83 16.03 0.92
C LEU A 40 -13.93 16.28 -0.11
N GLU A 41 -13.85 17.37 -0.88
CA GLU A 41 -14.77 17.65 -1.97
C GLU A 41 -14.70 16.56 -3.06
N TYR A 42 -13.48 16.14 -3.42
CA TYR A 42 -13.25 15.05 -4.37
C TYR A 42 -13.81 13.72 -3.87
N LEU A 43 -13.66 13.42 -2.57
CA LEU A 43 -14.14 12.18 -1.96
C LEU A 43 -15.63 12.21 -1.56
N SER A 44 -16.33 13.33 -1.72
CA SER A 44 -17.74 13.48 -1.31
C SER A 44 -18.66 12.42 -1.92
N HIS A 45 -18.37 11.96 -3.14
CA HIS A 45 -19.12 10.90 -3.82
C HIS A 45 -18.99 9.51 -3.15
N LEU A 46 -18.03 9.34 -2.24
CA LEU A 46 -17.77 8.10 -1.50
C LEU A 46 -18.28 8.17 -0.05
N GLU A 47 -18.89 9.27 0.40
CA GLU A 47 -19.20 9.54 1.83
C GLU A 47 -19.83 8.35 2.58
N GLU A 48 -20.83 7.71 2.01
CA GLU A 48 -21.54 6.58 2.65
C GLU A 48 -20.67 5.32 2.78
N LYS A 49 -19.67 5.18 1.91
CA LYS A 49 -18.74 4.04 1.84
C LYS A 49 -17.35 4.36 2.35
N LEU A 50 -17.10 5.61 2.74
CA LEU A 50 -15.75 6.09 3.04
C LEU A 50 -15.22 5.38 4.28
N PHE A 51 -16.01 5.28 5.35
CA PHE A 51 -15.60 4.58 6.57
C PHE A 51 -16.51 3.38 6.84
N GLY A 52 -15.92 2.24 7.18
CA GLY A 52 -16.70 1.02 7.41
C GLY A 52 -16.01 -0.02 8.28
N LEU A 53 -16.77 -1.07 8.57
CA LEU A 53 -16.27 -2.33 9.12
C LEU A 53 -16.33 -3.42 8.05
N PRO A 54 -15.52 -4.49 8.17
CA PRO A 54 -15.64 -5.64 7.28
C PRO A 54 -17.07 -6.21 7.28
N SER A 55 -17.63 -6.40 6.08
CA SER A 55 -18.96 -6.94 5.86
C SER A 55 -18.93 -8.47 5.79
N ASN A 56 -19.78 -9.11 6.58
CA ASN A 56 -19.95 -10.56 6.58
C ASN A 56 -20.57 -11.07 5.27
N GLU A 57 -21.49 -10.30 4.66
CA GLU A 57 -22.09 -10.68 3.37
C GLU A 57 -21.05 -10.70 2.25
N THR A 58 -20.11 -9.74 2.27
CA THR A 58 -18.99 -9.72 1.31
C THR A 58 -18.06 -10.92 1.54
N GLY A 59 -17.74 -11.24 2.79
CA GLY A 59 -16.95 -12.43 3.15
C GLY A 59 -17.58 -13.73 2.65
N LEU A 60 -18.91 -13.89 2.79
CA LEU A 60 -19.65 -15.05 2.27
C LEU A 60 -19.60 -15.13 0.75
N LYS A 61 -19.79 -14.02 0.03
CA LYS A 61 -19.71 -13.99 -1.44
C LYS A 61 -18.32 -14.40 -1.94
N VAL A 62 -17.26 -14.00 -1.24
CA VAL A 62 -15.88 -14.41 -1.55
C VAL A 62 -15.67 -15.90 -1.25
N ALA A 63 -16.17 -16.39 -0.12
CA ALA A 63 -16.04 -17.80 0.29
C ALA A 63 -16.79 -18.77 -0.65
N GLU A 64 -17.93 -18.34 -1.21
CA GLU A 64 -18.75 -19.13 -2.13
C GLU A 64 -18.36 -18.95 -3.61
N TRP A 65 -17.44 -18.02 -3.90
CA TRP A 65 -17.03 -17.71 -5.27
C TRP A 65 -16.36 -18.90 -5.96
N ASN A 66 -16.66 -19.06 -7.24
CA ASN A 66 -16.04 -20.04 -8.12
C ASN A 66 -15.96 -19.48 -9.56
N GLU A 67 -15.24 -20.18 -10.43
CA GLU A 67 -15.01 -19.78 -11.83
C GLU A 67 -16.27 -19.67 -12.69
N GLU A 68 -17.38 -20.29 -12.28
CA GLU A 68 -18.67 -20.20 -12.98
C GLU A 68 -19.49 -18.98 -12.52
N HIS A 69 -19.08 -18.28 -11.45
CA HIS A 69 -19.74 -17.06 -11.03
C HIS A 69 -19.52 -15.93 -12.05
N PRO A 70 -20.60 -15.25 -12.49
CA PRO A 70 -20.53 -14.24 -13.55
C PRO A 70 -19.93 -12.91 -13.09
N MET A 71 -19.73 -12.73 -11.79
CA MET A 71 -19.30 -11.47 -11.19
C MET A 71 -18.21 -11.69 -10.15
N ASN A 72 -17.23 -10.80 -10.15
CA ASN A 72 -16.23 -10.69 -9.10
C ASN A 72 -16.90 -10.07 -7.85
N PRO A 73 -16.94 -10.77 -6.71
CA PRO A 73 -17.52 -10.26 -5.47
C PRO A 73 -16.94 -8.91 -5.03
N GLU A 74 -15.69 -8.62 -5.40
CA GLU A 74 -14.97 -7.39 -5.04
C GLU A 74 -15.21 -6.23 -6.03
N GLU A 75 -15.71 -6.49 -7.26
CA GLU A 75 -16.00 -5.42 -8.24
C GLU A 75 -17.33 -4.69 -7.99
N LEU A 76 -18.26 -5.32 -7.26
CA LEU A 76 -19.55 -4.74 -6.87
C LEU A 76 -19.68 -4.65 -5.35
N GLY A 77 -18.54 -4.60 -4.66
CA GLY A 77 -18.50 -4.62 -3.21
C GLY A 77 -19.11 -3.39 -2.55
N GLU A 78 -19.40 -3.56 -1.26
CA GLU A 78 -20.02 -2.53 -0.42
C GLU A 78 -19.02 -1.41 -0.05
N TYR A 79 -17.75 -1.61 -0.38
CA TYR A 79 -16.66 -0.72 -0.02
C TYR A 79 -16.44 0.40 -1.04
N ALA A 80 -15.66 1.41 -0.66
CA ALA A 80 -15.32 2.51 -1.53
C ALA A 80 -14.57 2.00 -2.76
N GLU A 81 -14.86 2.56 -3.94
CA GLU A 81 -14.32 2.11 -5.25
C GLU A 81 -14.59 0.63 -5.60
N GLY A 82 -15.36 -0.10 -4.77
CA GLY A 82 -15.67 -1.53 -4.93
C GLY A 82 -14.96 -2.41 -3.90
N ASP A 83 -13.67 -2.15 -3.63
CA ASP A 83 -12.80 -3.04 -2.87
C ASP A 83 -11.96 -2.35 -1.76
N ILE A 84 -12.11 -1.03 -1.57
CA ILE A 84 -11.32 -0.26 -0.59
C ILE A 84 -12.11 -0.01 0.69
N LEU A 85 -11.72 -0.68 1.78
CA LEU A 85 -12.24 -0.41 3.11
C LEU A 85 -11.35 0.61 3.84
N PHE A 86 -11.87 1.80 4.18
CA PHE A 86 -11.18 2.69 5.12
C PHE A 86 -11.61 2.38 6.56
N PRO A 87 -10.71 1.84 7.39
CA PRO A 87 -11.04 1.49 8.77
C PRO A 87 -11.11 2.75 9.66
N VAL A 88 -12.02 2.72 10.63
CA VAL A 88 -12.25 3.82 11.58
C VAL A 88 -11.07 4.02 12.54
N GLU A 89 -10.38 2.94 12.92
CA GLU A 89 -9.38 2.95 14.00
C GLU A 89 -7.91 2.81 13.54
N MET A 90 -7.67 2.47 12.26
CA MET A 90 -6.30 2.20 11.76
C MET A 90 -5.99 2.95 10.46
N ALA A 91 -5.40 4.14 10.58
CA ALA A 91 -5.00 4.99 9.45
C ALA A 91 -3.74 4.50 8.68
N ARG A 92 -3.53 3.18 8.57
CA ARG A 92 -2.49 2.63 7.68
C ARG A 92 -3.07 2.50 6.28
N ASN A 93 -2.89 3.54 5.49
CA ASN A 93 -3.44 3.66 4.16
C ASN A 93 -2.43 4.37 3.25
N GLY A 94 -2.86 4.74 2.04
CA GLY A 94 -2.06 5.54 1.12
C GLY A 94 -1.73 6.96 1.58
N LEU A 95 -2.06 7.35 2.83
CA LEU A 95 -1.70 8.66 3.35
C LEU A 95 -0.19 8.83 3.42
N LEU A 96 0.21 10.06 3.17
CA LEU A 96 1.59 10.47 2.94
C LEU A 96 2.43 10.40 4.20
N SER A 97 1.77 10.64 5.34
CA SER A 97 2.37 10.59 6.67
C SER A 97 3.19 9.31 6.82
N GLN A 98 4.45 9.46 7.24
CA GLN A 98 5.30 8.31 7.52
C GLN A 98 4.69 7.39 8.59
N ALA A 99 3.84 7.93 9.48
CA ALA A 99 3.12 7.17 10.50
C ALA A 99 2.02 6.26 9.92
N SER A 100 1.54 6.53 8.70
CA SER A 100 0.53 5.74 8.00
C SER A 100 1.12 4.57 7.20
N ARG A 101 2.45 4.44 7.15
CA ARG A 101 3.13 3.37 6.42
C ARG A 101 3.43 2.18 7.32
N TRP A 102 3.66 1.04 6.68
CA TRP A 102 4.17 -0.14 7.36
C TRP A 102 5.57 0.14 7.94
N PRO A 103 5.81 -0.10 9.25
CA PRO A 103 7.11 0.10 9.86
C PRO A 103 8.21 -0.68 9.13
N GLY A 104 9.25 0.01 8.69
CA GLY A 104 10.34 -0.59 7.91
C GLY A 104 9.93 -1.12 6.53
N GLY A 105 8.71 -0.83 6.06
CA GLY A 105 8.17 -1.40 4.82
C GLY A 105 7.88 -2.90 4.92
N VAL A 106 7.76 -3.44 6.14
CA VAL A 106 7.51 -4.87 6.39
C VAL A 106 6.03 -5.10 6.67
N ILE A 107 5.40 -5.97 5.88
CA ILE A 107 3.98 -6.33 5.98
C ILE A 107 3.87 -7.75 6.58
N PRO A 108 3.54 -7.90 7.88
CA PRO A 108 3.22 -9.21 8.44
C PRO A 108 1.86 -9.69 7.94
N TYR A 109 1.76 -10.97 7.58
CA TYR A 109 0.52 -11.58 7.09
C TYR A 109 0.26 -12.94 7.73
N MET A 110 -1.00 -13.36 7.72
CA MET A 110 -1.46 -14.70 8.11
C MET A 110 -2.39 -15.21 7.01
N ILE A 111 -2.21 -16.47 6.60
CA ILE A 111 -3.16 -17.13 5.70
C ILE A 111 -4.25 -17.74 6.57
N SER A 112 -5.47 -17.20 6.46
CA SER A 112 -6.66 -17.69 7.17
C SER A 112 -7.42 -18.68 6.30
N PRO A 113 -8.02 -19.74 6.87
CA PRO A 113 -8.98 -20.59 6.17
C PRO A 113 -10.40 -20.00 6.13
N TYR A 114 -10.60 -18.81 6.69
CA TYR A 114 -11.90 -18.14 6.83
C TYR A 114 -11.85 -16.72 6.23
N PHE A 115 -12.98 -16.30 5.65
CA PHE A 115 -13.26 -14.95 5.16
C PHE A 115 -14.32 -14.28 6.04
#